data_AF-A0A8T3TTL7-F1
#
_entry.id   AF-A0A8T3TTL7-F1
#
_cell.length_a   1.000
_cell.length_b   1.000
_cell.length_c   1.000
_cell.angle_alpha   90.00
_cell.angle_beta   90.00
_cell.angle_gamma   90.00
#
_symmetry.space_group_name_H-M   'P 1'
#
loop_
_entity.id
_entity.type
_entity.pdbx_description
1 polymer ?
#
loop_
_entity_poly.entity_id
_entity_poly.type
_entity_poly.pdbx_seq_one_letter_code
_entity_poly.pdbx_strand_id
1 'polypeptide(L)'
;AAAAAPRLVKLAAQPAGDVLPPLFGAAWKSLAKRADAIEPTSPVADYHEVRIRAKRARYAAAAIAPALDVRGRDGAKGMAKELAGLQTLLGSHQDAAIARDEILAGAARRDGDGPFNLAAGVLLERQAMAAKADRAGFPDLWHRVRRPRHRRWTRG
;
A
#
# COMPACT_ATOMS: atom_id res chain seq x y z
N ALA A 1 -14.71 27.56 12.03
CA ALA A 1 -14.30 28.76 11.27
C ALA A 1 -13.48 28.42 10.01
N ALA A 2 -12.37 27.66 10.09
CA ALA A 2 -11.53 27.35 8.91
C ALA A 2 -12.19 26.46 7.84
N ALA A 3 -13.21 25.66 8.19
CA ALA A 3 -13.94 24.81 7.24
C ALA A 3 -14.93 25.59 6.35
N ALA A 4 -15.34 26.81 6.72
CA ALA A 4 -16.37 27.57 6.02
C ALA A 4 -15.82 28.41 4.85
N ALA A 5 -14.54 28.77 4.89
CA ALA A 5 -13.85 29.52 3.83
C ALA A 5 -12.40 29.03 3.70
N PRO A 6 -12.17 27.80 3.21
CA PRO A 6 -10.83 27.28 3.01
C PRO A 6 -10.09 28.13 1.98
N ARG A 7 -8.77 28.31 2.15
CA ARG A 7 -7.93 28.93 1.12
C ARG A 7 -7.88 28.00 -0.09
N LEU A 8 -8.52 28.43 -1.17
CA LEU A 8 -8.58 27.67 -2.40
C LEU A 8 -7.38 27.97 -3.30
N VAL A 9 -6.90 26.94 -4.00
CA VAL A 9 -5.94 27.09 -5.09
C VAL A 9 -6.67 27.40 -6.40
N LYS A 10 -5.97 27.93 -7.40
CA LYS A 10 -6.56 28.27 -8.72
C LYS A 10 -7.32 27.09 -9.37
N LEU A 11 -6.84 25.86 -9.15
CA LEU A 11 -7.46 24.64 -9.67
C LEU A 11 -8.84 24.34 -9.07
N ALA A 12 -9.20 24.92 -7.92
CA ALA A 12 -10.49 24.64 -7.27
C ALA A 12 -11.70 25.16 -8.07
N ALA A 13 -11.49 26.11 -9.00
CA ALA A 13 -12.52 26.63 -9.88
C ALA A 13 -12.73 25.78 -11.15
N GLN A 14 -11.89 24.78 -11.39
CA GLN A 14 -11.96 23.93 -12.60
C GLN A 14 -12.83 22.69 -12.35
N PRO A 15 -13.39 22.07 -13.40
CA PRO A 15 -14.18 20.85 -13.26
C PRO A 15 -13.39 19.72 -12.60
N ALA A 16 -14.01 19.08 -11.60
CA ALA A 16 -13.39 18.00 -10.85
C ALA A 16 -12.96 16.83 -11.76
N GLY A 17 -13.74 16.54 -12.80
CA GLY A 17 -13.44 15.53 -13.82
C GLY A 17 -12.12 15.76 -14.56
N ASP A 18 -11.69 17.02 -14.69
CA ASP A 18 -10.48 17.38 -15.44
C ASP A 18 -9.25 17.44 -14.53
N VAL A 19 -9.42 17.89 -13.29
CA VAL A 19 -8.31 18.13 -12.36
C VAL A 19 -7.95 16.90 -11.53
N LEU A 20 -8.94 16.12 -11.09
CA LEU A 20 -8.72 15.01 -10.15
C LEU A 20 -7.96 13.81 -10.76
N PRO A 21 -8.22 13.38 -12.02
CA PRO A 21 -7.48 12.25 -12.59
C PRO A 21 -5.97 12.49 -12.72
N PRO A 22 -5.48 13.66 -13.18
CA PRO A 22 -4.05 13.99 -13.15
C PRO A 22 -3.43 13.95 -11.74
N LEU A 23 -4.16 14.41 -10.71
CA LEU A 23 -3.68 14.35 -9.32
C LEU A 23 -3.53 12.91 -8.83
N PHE A 24 -4.45 12.02 -9.17
CA PHE A 24 -4.28 10.59 -8.93
C PHE A 24 -3.05 10.04 -9.69
N GLY A 25 -2.82 10.49 -10.92
CA GLY A 25 -1.64 10.13 -11.72
C GLY A 25 -0.31 10.37 -11.00
N ALA A 26 -0.19 11.46 -10.22
CA ALA A 26 0.99 11.73 -9.42
C ALA A 26 1.18 10.72 -8.27
N ALA A 27 0.10 10.39 -7.54
CA ALA A 27 0.12 9.37 -6.49
C ALA A 27 0.48 7.99 -7.07
N TRP A 28 -0.08 7.65 -8.23
CA TRP A 28 0.23 6.43 -8.97
C TRP A 28 1.71 6.36 -9.38
N LYS A 29 2.25 7.43 -9.98
CA LYS A 29 3.66 7.47 -10.42
C LYS A 29 4.62 7.28 -9.24
N SER A 30 4.30 7.88 -8.09
CA SER A 30 5.08 7.73 -6.85
C SER A 30 5.07 6.29 -6.35
N LEU A 31 3.89 5.65 -6.32
CA LEU A 31 3.76 4.23 -5.97
C LEU A 31 4.54 3.35 -6.95
N ALA A 32 4.29 3.51 -8.25
CA ALA A 32 4.88 2.66 -9.28
C ALA A 32 6.40 2.70 -9.26
N LYS A 33 6.99 3.90 -9.14
CA LYS A 33 8.45 4.06 -9.04
C LYS A 33 9.06 3.23 -7.89
N ARG A 34 8.41 3.18 -6.74
CA ARG A 34 8.91 2.43 -5.57
C ARG A 34 8.65 0.94 -5.70
N ALA A 35 7.44 0.57 -6.14
CA ALA A 35 7.06 -0.82 -6.31
C ALA A 35 7.88 -1.53 -7.41
N ASP A 36 8.19 -0.83 -8.51
CA ASP A 36 9.03 -1.35 -9.59
C ASP A 36 10.50 -1.54 -9.18
N ALA A 37 10.93 -0.91 -8.08
CA ALA A 37 12.30 -1.00 -7.56
C ALA A 37 12.46 -2.02 -6.42
N ILE A 38 11.37 -2.67 -5.98
CA ILE A 38 11.45 -3.70 -4.94
C ILE A 38 11.93 -5.02 -5.52
N GLU A 39 12.88 -5.62 -4.82
CA GLU A 39 13.36 -6.99 -5.03
C GLU A 39 12.98 -7.86 -3.83
N PRO A 40 12.92 -9.21 -3.97
CA PRO A 40 12.63 -10.11 -2.85
C PRO A 40 13.58 -9.94 -1.65
N THR A 41 14.80 -9.47 -1.88
CA THR A 41 15.84 -9.22 -0.87
C THR A 41 15.80 -7.81 -0.29
N SER A 42 14.93 -6.91 -0.80
CA SER A 42 14.87 -5.53 -0.32
C SER A 42 14.60 -5.45 1.20
N PRO A 43 15.14 -4.43 1.88
CA PRO A 43 14.85 -4.14 3.28
C PRO A 43 13.35 -4.03 3.58
N VAL A 44 12.96 -4.35 4.81
CA VAL A 44 11.56 -4.20 5.29
C VAL A 44 11.05 -2.77 5.13
N ALA A 45 11.92 -1.78 5.36
CA ALA A 45 11.59 -0.37 5.20
C ALA A 45 11.13 -0.02 3.77
N ASP A 46 11.69 -0.65 2.74
CA ASP A 46 11.30 -0.40 1.36
C ASP A 46 9.90 -0.93 1.06
N TYR A 47 9.58 -2.14 1.55
CA TYR A 47 8.22 -2.70 1.49
C TYR A 47 7.22 -1.81 2.24
N HIS A 48 7.60 -1.28 3.40
CA HIS A 48 6.76 -0.35 4.16
C HIS A 48 6.51 0.97 3.39
N GLU A 49 7.53 1.52 2.75
CA GLU A 49 7.40 2.71 1.92
C GLU A 49 6.45 2.49 0.72
N VAL A 50 6.47 1.30 0.11
CA VAL A 50 5.49 0.92 -0.92
C VAL A 50 4.09 0.81 -0.32
N ARG A 51 3.93 0.24 0.88
CA ARG A 51 2.63 0.14 1.57
C ARG A 51 2.01 1.52 1.80
N ILE A 52 2.80 2.48 2.28
CA ILE A 52 2.33 3.87 2.49
C ILE A 52 1.80 4.47 1.18
N ARG A 53 2.53 4.30 0.09
CA ARG A 53 2.13 4.83 -1.22
C ARG A 53 0.93 4.11 -1.79
N ALA A 54 0.81 2.79 -1.59
CA ALA A 54 -0.34 2.01 -2.00
C ALA A 54 -1.61 2.49 -1.28
N LYS A 55 -1.54 2.74 0.05
CA LYS A 55 -2.65 3.35 0.82
C LYS A 55 -3.04 4.72 0.26
N ARG A 56 -2.06 5.59 0.02
CA ARG A 56 -2.32 6.94 -0.54
C ARG A 56 -3.01 6.86 -1.90
N ALA A 57 -2.50 6.03 -2.82
CA ALA A 57 -3.11 5.84 -4.13
C ALA A 57 -4.53 5.25 -4.03
N ARG A 58 -4.74 4.26 -3.14
CA ARG A 58 -6.07 3.67 -2.93
C ARG A 58 -7.08 4.71 -2.46
N TYR A 59 -6.71 5.49 -1.43
CA TYR A 59 -7.59 6.51 -0.89
C TYR A 59 -7.84 7.64 -1.90
N ALA A 60 -6.84 8.04 -2.68
CA ALA A 60 -7.05 8.99 -3.78
C ALA A 60 -8.06 8.44 -4.79
N ALA A 61 -7.91 7.21 -5.28
CA ALA A 61 -8.85 6.60 -6.22
C ALA A 61 -10.28 6.51 -5.65
N ALA A 62 -10.41 6.07 -4.40
CA ALA A 62 -11.71 5.98 -3.74
C ALA A 62 -12.37 7.36 -3.52
N ALA A 63 -11.58 8.37 -3.15
CA ALA A 63 -12.07 9.72 -2.87
C ALA A 63 -12.55 10.45 -4.13
N ILE A 64 -11.88 10.25 -5.27
CA ILE A 64 -12.24 10.97 -6.51
C ILE A 64 -13.35 10.29 -7.30
N ALA A 65 -13.55 8.97 -7.13
CA ALA A 65 -14.53 8.21 -7.90
C ALA A 65 -15.95 8.84 -7.95
N PRO A 66 -16.51 9.41 -6.86
CA PRO A 66 -17.83 10.03 -6.89
C PRO A 66 -17.93 11.28 -7.79
N ALA A 67 -16.81 11.95 -8.05
CA ALA A 67 -16.73 13.19 -8.83
C ALA A 67 -16.48 12.96 -10.34
N LEU A 68 -16.31 11.70 -10.76
CA LEU A 68 -16.08 11.33 -12.15
C LEU A 68 -17.38 10.92 -12.86
N ASP A 69 -17.32 10.93 -14.20
CA ASP A 69 -18.31 10.33 -15.07
C ASP A 69 -18.42 8.80 -14.81
N VAL A 70 -19.39 8.14 -15.46
CA VAL A 70 -19.65 6.70 -15.21
C VAL A 70 -18.40 5.85 -15.47
N ARG A 71 -17.72 6.09 -16.59
CA ARG A 71 -16.53 5.31 -16.98
C ARG A 71 -15.35 5.55 -16.03
N GLY A 72 -15.10 6.82 -15.68
CA GLY A 72 -14.05 7.20 -14.75
C GLY A 72 -14.29 6.68 -13.35
N ARG A 73 -15.53 6.73 -12.87
CA ARG A 73 -15.97 6.20 -11.58
C ARG A 73 -15.70 4.70 -11.47
N ASP A 74 -16.10 3.92 -12.47
CA ASP A 74 -15.89 2.47 -12.47
C ASP A 74 -14.40 2.12 -12.55
N GLY A 75 -13.64 2.86 -13.38
CA GLY A 75 -12.19 2.73 -13.44
C GLY A 75 -11.50 3.01 -12.10
N ALA A 76 -11.88 4.11 -11.43
CA ALA A 76 -11.34 4.50 -10.13
C ALA A 76 -11.69 3.49 -9.03
N LYS A 77 -12.94 3.00 -8.99
CA LYS A 77 -13.35 1.92 -8.07
C LYS A 77 -12.57 0.63 -8.31
N GLY A 78 -12.39 0.24 -9.57
CA GLY A 78 -11.60 -0.93 -9.95
C GLY A 78 -10.14 -0.80 -9.52
N MET A 79 -9.53 0.37 -9.72
CA MET A 79 -8.18 0.65 -9.26
C MET A 79 -8.07 0.61 -7.72
N ALA A 80 -9.02 1.21 -7.00
CA ALA A 80 -9.06 1.16 -5.54
C ALA A 80 -9.15 -0.29 -5.02
N LYS A 81 -9.88 -1.17 -5.72
CA LYS A 81 -9.97 -2.61 -5.41
C LYS A 81 -8.64 -3.34 -5.62
N GLU A 82 -7.95 -3.12 -6.73
CA GLU A 82 -6.64 -3.73 -6.97
C GLU A 82 -5.59 -3.26 -5.95
N LEU A 83 -5.58 -1.96 -5.63
CA LEU A 83 -4.71 -1.39 -4.60
C LEU A 83 -5.05 -1.89 -3.20
N ALA A 84 -6.31 -2.25 -2.93
CA ALA A 84 -6.69 -2.91 -1.69
C ALA A 84 -6.01 -4.28 -1.55
N GLY A 85 -5.97 -5.08 -2.62
CA GLY A 85 -5.25 -6.36 -2.63
C GLY A 85 -3.75 -6.18 -2.36
N LEU A 86 -3.12 -5.20 -3.02
CA LEU A 86 -1.71 -4.85 -2.76
C LEU A 86 -1.48 -4.43 -1.31
N GLN A 87 -2.37 -3.62 -0.75
CA GLN A 87 -2.31 -3.19 0.64
C GLN A 87 -2.43 -4.36 1.61
N THR A 88 -3.27 -5.37 1.33
CA THR A 88 -3.42 -6.55 2.19
C THR A 88 -2.13 -7.36 2.27
N LEU A 89 -1.49 -7.63 1.12
CA LEU A 89 -0.23 -8.38 1.07
C LEU A 89 0.91 -7.64 1.80
N LEU A 90 1.08 -6.35 1.51
CA LEU A 90 2.06 -5.51 2.21
C LEU A 90 1.68 -5.29 3.69
N GLY A 91 0.39 -5.47 3.99
CA GLY A 91 -0.23 -5.60 5.29
C GLY A 91 0.47 -6.66 6.13
N SER A 92 0.22 -7.90 5.71
CA SER A 92 0.75 -9.12 6.29
C SER A 92 2.28 -9.09 6.43
N HIS A 93 2.99 -8.62 5.39
CA HIS A 93 4.45 -8.56 5.42
C HIS A 93 5.00 -7.68 6.54
N GLN A 94 4.43 -6.49 6.73
CA GLN A 94 4.84 -5.59 7.80
C GLN A 94 4.42 -6.13 9.17
N ASP A 95 3.24 -6.74 9.27
CA ASP A 95 2.75 -7.31 10.53
C ASP A 95 3.68 -8.44 11.00
N ALA A 96 4.17 -9.28 10.07
CA ALA A 96 5.18 -10.30 10.36
C ALA A 96 6.52 -9.70 10.84
N ALA A 97 6.95 -8.58 10.24
CA ALA A 97 8.17 -7.89 10.66
C ALA A 97 8.04 -7.29 12.07
N ILE A 98 6.91 -6.66 12.38
CA ILE A 98 6.62 -6.13 13.72
C ILE A 98 6.53 -7.29 14.73
N ALA A 99 5.82 -8.37 14.39
CA ALA A 99 5.70 -9.53 15.26
C ALA A 99 7.07 -10.14 15.58
N ARG A 100 7.97 -10.24 14.60
CA ARG A 100 9.35 -10.67 14.81
C ARG A 100 10.07 -9.82 15.86
N ASP A 101 9.98 -8.50 15.74
CA ASP A 101 10.67 -7.58 16.65
C ASP A 101 10.09 -7.66 18.08
N GLU A 102 8.77 -7.79 18.20
CA GLU A 102 8.09 -8.00 19.50
C GLU A 102 8.45 -9.34 20.15
N ILE A 103 8.57 -10.42 19.37
CA ILE A 103 8.98 -11.74 19.87
C ILE A 103 10.43 -11.66 20.41
N LEU A 104 11.35 -11.05 19.65
CA LEU A 104 12.74 -10.88 20.07
C LEU A 104 12.83 -10.04 21.35
N ALA A 105 12.08 -8.93 21.42
CA ALA A 105 12.03 -8.10 22.62
C ALA A 105 11.45 -8.87 23.82
N GLY A 106 10.45 -9.73 23.59
CA GLY A 106 9.87 -10.60 24.61
C GLY A 106 10.87 -11.62 25.16
N ALA A 107 11.63 -12.28 24.28
CA ALA A 107 12.66 -13.25 24.65
C ALA A 107 13.80 -12.59 25.43
N ALA A 108 14.25 -11.42 25.00
CA ALA A 108 15.31 -10.67 25.70
C ALA A 108 14.94 -10.28 27.14
N ARG A 109 13.65 -10.07 27.44
CA ARG A 109 13.16 -9.79 28.80
C ARG A 109 13.05 -11.03 29.69
N ARG A 110 13.13 -12.24 29.11
CA ARG A 110 12.94 -13.53 29.78
C ARG A 110 14.20 -14.39 29.64
N ASP A 111 15.34 -13.80 29.93
CA ASP A 111 16.60 -14.52 29.90
C ASP A 111 16.56 -15.74 30.85
N GLY A 112 17.01 -16.90 30.36
CA GLY A 112 16.94 -18.17 31.07
C GLY A 112 15.58 -18.91 31.07
N ASP A 113 14.49 -18.33 30.53
CA ASP A 113 13.19 -19.02 30.40
C ASP A 113 13.20 -19.96 29.17
N GLY A 114 13.77 -21.16 29.35
CA GLY A 114 13.93 -22.17 28.29
C GLY A 114 12.63 -22.50 27.52
N PRO A 115 11.52 -22.82 28.20
CA PRO A 115 10.24 -23.08 27.55
C PRO A 115 9.72 -21.89 26.74
N PHE A 116 9.81 -20.66 27.27
CA PHE A 116 9.41 -19.47 26.54
C PHE A 116 10.29 -19.24 25.30
N ASN A 117 11.60 -19.34 25.45
CA ASN A 117 12.55 -19.08 24.37
C ASN A 117 12.43 -20.11 23.24
N LEU A 118 12.10 -21.38 23.56
CA LEU A 118 11.77 -22.39 22.57
C LEU A 118 10.52 -22.01 21.77
N ALA A 119 9.44 -21.59 22.45
CA ALA A 119 8.21 -21.14 21.79
C ALA A 119 8.43 -19.89 20.93
N ALA A 120 9.22 -18.92 21.43
CA ALA A 120 9.61 -17.72 20.71
C ALA A 120 10.37 -18.06 19.41
N GLY A 121 11.30 -19.02 19.47
CA GLY A 121 12.02 -19.52 18.29
C GLY A 121 11.08 -20.07 17.19
N VAL A 122 10.10 -20.87 17.58
CA VAL A 122 9.07 -21.39 16.64
C VAL A 122 8.25 -20.25 16.03
N LEU A 123 7.86 -19.26 16.82
CA LEU A 123 7.10 -18.11 16.31
C LEU A 123 7.94 -17.27 15.33
N LEU A 124 9.23 -17.06 15.60
CA LEU A 124 10.13 -16.32 14.72
C LEU A 124 10.24 -16.98 13.34
N GLU A 125 10.39 -18.30 13.31
CA GLU A 125 10.42 -19.07 12.05
C GLU A 125 9.14 -18.87 11.25
N ARG A 126 7.97 -18.97 11.91
CA ARG A 126 6.67 -18.78 11.26
C ARG A 126 6.52 -17.38 10.68
N GLN A 127 6.95 -16.34 11.41
CA GLN A 127 6.92 -14.97 10.89
C GLN A 127 7.87 -14.79 9.70
N ALA A 128 9.06 -15.41 9.75
CA ALA A 128 10.00 -15.38 8.63
C ALA A 128 9.42 -16.06 7.37
N MET A 129 8.75 -17.19 7.54
CA MET A 129 8.08 -17.91 6.45
C MET A 129 6.90 -17.12 5.88
N ALA A 130 6.06 -16.51 6.72
CA ALA A 130 4.96 -15.66 6.28
C ALA A 130 5.48 -14.46 5.47
N ALA A 131 6.48 -13.73 6.00
CA ALA A 131 7.09 -12.62 5.30
C ALA A 131 7.71 -13.06 3.97
N LYS A 132 8.37 -14.23 3.91
CA LYS A 132 8.94 -14.79 2.68
C LYS A 132 7.86 -15.09 1.63
N ALA A 133 6.73 -15.66 2.05
CA ALA A 133 5.59 -15.93 1.17
C ALA A 133 4.99 -14.63 0.61
N ASP A 134 4.81 -13.61 1.45
CA ASP A 134 4.31 -12.31 1.01
C ASP A 134 5.27 -11.65 -0.01
N ARG A 135 6.58 -11.71 0.23
CA ARG A 135 7.59 -11.22 -0.72
C ARG A 135 7.53 -11.98 -2.05
N ALA A 136 7.32 -13.29 -2.02
CA ALA A 136 7.19 -14.10 -3.23
C ALA A 136 5.89 -13.80 -4.01
N GLY A 137 4.80 -13.45 -3.33
CA GLY A 137 3.54 -13.06 -3.96
C GLY A 137 3.50 -11.63 -4.52
N PHE A 138 4.41 -10.76 -4.07
CA PHE A 138 4.43 -9.35 -4.46
C PHE A 138 4.57 -9.13 -5.98
N PRO A 139 5.51 -9.76 -6.72
CA PRO A 139 5.72 -9.49 -8.14
C PRO A 139 4.49 -9.75 -9.00
N ASP A 140 3.81 -10.89 -8.81
CA ASP A 140 2.62 -11.26 -9.57
C ASP A 140 1.45 -10.32 -9.29
N LEU A 141 1.26 -9.99 -8.00
CA LEU A 141 0.25 -9.03 -7.57
C LEU A 141 0.53 -7.65 -8.19
N TRP A 142 1.78 -7.17 -8.11
CA TRP A 142 2.17 -5.89 -8.66
C TRP A 142 2.00 -5.86 -10.19
N HIS A 143 2.39 -6.92 -10.89
CA HIS A 143 2.18 -7.07 -12.33
C HIS A 143 0.70 -6.93 -12.72
N ARG A 144 -0.21 -7.50 -11.93
CA ARG A 144 -1.66 -7.35 -12.14
C ARG A 144 -2.12 -5.90 -11.91
N VAL A 145 -1.72 -5.30 -10.79
CA VAL A 145 -2.11 -3.93 -10.39
C VAL A 145 -1.62 -2.90 -11.42
N ARG A 146 -0.40 -3.04 -11.94
CA ARG A 146 0.21 -2.07 -12.88
C ARG A 146 -0.29 -2.13 -14.32
N ARG A 147 -1.17 -3.09 -14.66
CA ARG A 147 -1.69 -3.24 -16.02
C ARG A 147 -2.31 -1.92 -16.51
N PRO A 148 -2.00 -1.45 -17.74
CA PRO A 148 -2.49 -0.18 -18.26
C PRO A 148 -4.03 -0.02 -18.22
N ARG A 149 -4.78 -1.13 -18.31
CA ARG A 149 -6.24 -1.12 -18.25
C ARG A 149 -6.80 -0.46 -16.97
N HIS A 150 -6.12 -0.61 -15.83
CA HIS A 150 -6.59 -0.07 -14.55
C HIS A 150 -6.46 1.45 -14.46
N ARG A 151 -5.76 2.08 -15.40
CA ARG A 151 -5.42 3.51 -15.42
C ARG A 151 -5.83 4.19 -16.72
N ARG A 152 -6.69 3.57 -17.54
CA ARG A 152 -7.21 4.22 -18.77
C ARG A 152 -8.04 5.46 -18.45
N TRP A 153 -8.77 5.44 -17.35
CA TRP A 153 -9.60 6.55 -16.87
C TRP A 153 -8.80 7.77 -16.37
N THR A 154 -7.49 7.64 -16.19
CA THR A 154 -6.65 8.76 -15.74
C THR A 154 -6.14 9.62 -16.91
N ARG A 155 -6.49 9.24 -18.14
CA ARG A 155 -6.20 10.00 -19.35
C ARG A 155 -7.54 10.60 -19.78
N GLY A 156 -7.67 11.91 -19.60
CA GLY A 156 -8.68 12.69 -20.32
C GLY A 156 -8.40 12.64 -21.80
#